data_AF-A0A7S1MEG7-F1
#
_entry.id   AF-A0A7S1MEG7-F1
#
_cell.length_a   1.000
_cell.length_b   1.000
_cell.length_c   1.000
_cell.angle_alpha   90.00
_cell.angle_beta   90.00
_cell.angle_gamma   90.00
#
_symmetry.space_group_name_H-M   'P 1'
#
loop_
_entity.id
_entity.type
_entity.pdbx_description
1 polymer ?
#
loop_
_entity_poly.entity_id
_entity_poly.type
_entity_poly.pdbx_seq_one_letter_code
_entity_poly.pdbx_strand_id
1 'polypeptide(L)'
;VMEVSYMALCEGGWDKRSLQKQSANIGHFAGIDKDDWLCMTSSGMIDLSGAHGAAAAANAITSNRFSYSLNLKGASMTIDTACSSSLVCTHVSKLHLRSTVGEEMVASVVNGLNLMLYPGPFQGCCGAGMLSHEGRSFTFNASADGYARGELSGALCFKVK
;
A
#
# COMPACT_ATOMS: atom_id res chain seq x y z
N VAL A 1 3.70 -0.26 6.38
CA VAL A 1 4.09 -1.16 5.25
C VAL A 1 5.11 -2.20 5.67
N MET A 2 6.38 -1.82 5.94
CA MET A 2 7.45 -2.81 6.19
C MET A 2 7.12 -3.86 7.25
N GLU A 3 6.68 -3.43 8.43
CA GLU A 3 6.40 -4.33 9.55
C GLU A 3 5.14 -5.17 9.32
N VAL A 4 4.03 -4.54 8.95
CA VAL A 4 2.76 -5.23 8.70
C VAL A 4 2.86 -6.24 7.55
N SER A 5 3.55 -5.89 6.47
CA SER A 5 3.82 -6.80 5.35
C SER A 5 4.74 -7.94 5.76
N TYR A 6 5.73 -7.68 6.63
CA TYR A 6 6.63 -8.71 7.14
C TYR A 6 5.90 -9.70 8.06
N MET A 7 5.02 -9.21 8.94
CA MET A 7 4.20 -10.07 9.79
C MET A 7 3.32 -11.00 8.97
N ALA A 8 2.62 -10.49 7.95
CA ALA A 8 1.82 -11.31 7.04
C ALA A 8 2.68 -12.35 6.28
N LEU A 9 3.89 -11.97 5.86
CA LEU A 9 4.82 -12.87 5.19
C LEU A 9 5.34 -13.98 6.12
N CYS A 10 5.59 -13.67 7.39
CA CYS A 10 5.96 -14.63 8.43
C CYS A 10 4.84 -15.62 8.74
N GLU A 11 3.59 -15.18 8.80
CA GLU A 11 2.42 -16.06 8.87
C GLU A 11 2.32 -16.96 7.63
N GLY A 12 2.77 -16.47 6.48
CA GLY A 12 2.97 -17.25 5.26
C GLY A 12 4.13 -18.26 5.33
N GLY A 13 4.94 -18.27 6.38
CA GLY A 13 6.05 -19.21 6.57
C GLY A 13 7.38 -18.79 5.95
N TRP A 14 7.55 -17.51 5.58
CA TRP A 14 8.85 -16.97 5.19
C TRP A 14 9.37 -15.97 6.22
N ASP A 15 10.64 -16.08 6.55
CA ASP A 15 11.34 -15.18 7.46
C ASP A 15 12.50 -14.48 6.75
N LYS A 16 12.97 -13.36 7.32
CA LYS A 16 14.05 -12.58 6.71
C LYS A 16 15.34 -13.40 6.55
N ARG A 17 15.68 -14.28 7.49
CA ARG A 17 16.94 -15.02 7.47
C ARG A 17 16.94 -16.06 6.35
N SER A 18 15.84 -16.80 6.15
CA SER A 18 15.74 -17.74 5.03
C SER A 18 15.79 -17.04 3.67
N LEU A 19 15.05 -15.94 3.50
CA LEU A 19 15.00 -15.19 2.25
C LEU A 19 16.33 -14.49 1.88
N GLN A 20 17.11 -14.08 2.88
CA GLN A 20 18.44 -13.51 2.64
C GLN A 20 19.48 -14.56 2.22
N LYS A 21 19.31 -15.82 2.66
CA LYS A 21 20.16 -16.93 2.18
C LYS A 21 19.78 -17.35 0.77
N GLN A 22 18.48 -17.41 0.49
CA GLN A 22 17.95 -17.81 -0.80
C GLN A 22 16.76 -16.92 -1.15
N SER A 23 16.90 -16.14 -2.21
CA SER A 23 15.80 -15.33 -2.71
C SER A 23 14.61 -16.20 -3.12
N ALA A 24 13.41 -15.64 -2.96
CA ALA A 24 12.19 -16.28 -3.43
C ALA A 24 11.46 -15.37 -4.43
N ASN A 25 10.80 -15.99 -5.41
CA ASN A 25 9.94 -15.29 -6.35
C ASN A 25 8.59 -14.98 -5.67
N ILE A 26 8.63 -14.02 -4.74
CA ILE A 26 7.47 -13.53 -4.00
C ILE A 26 7.21 -12.09 -4.45
N GLY A 27 5.98 -11.79 -4.85
CA GLY A 27 5.59 -10.44 -5.25
C GLY A 27 5.15 -9.57 -4.09
N HIS A 28 5.20 -8.26 -4.26
CA HIS A 28 4.65 -7.28 -3.34
C HIS A 28 3.82 -6.24 -4.10
N PHE A 29 2.55 -6.12 -3.72
CA PHE A 29 1.59 -5.21 -4.33
C PHE A 29 1.07 -4.25 -3.26
N ALA A 30 1.48 -2.98 -3.32
CA ALA A 30 1.09 -1.96 -2.36
C ALA A 30 0.02 -1.03 -2.95
N GLY A 31 -1.16 -1.04 -2.37
CA GLY A 31 -2.26 -0.15 -2.70
C GLY A 31 -2.18 1.11 -1.86
N ILE A 32 -2.02 2.25 -2.51
CA ILE A 32 -1.88 3.56 -1.87
C ILE A 32 -2.87 4.50 -2.54
N ASP A 33 -3.57 5.29 -1.73
CA ASP A 33 -4.32 6.47 -2.17
C ASP A 33 -3.68 7.68 -1.50
N LYS A 34 -3.52 8.75 -2.27
CA LYS A 34 -2.99 10.07 -1.87
C LYS A 34 -1.55 10.05 -1.33
N ASP A 35 -0.74 10.90 -1.94
CA ASP A 35 0.65 11.13 -1.53
C ASP A 35 0.74 12.33 -0.58
N ASP A 36 0.22 12.15 0.63
CA ASP A 36 0.31 13.16 1.70
C ASP A 36 1.79 13.54 1.97
N TRP A 37 2.72 12.60 1.78
CA TRP A 37 4.16 12.82 1.92
C TRP A 37 4.69 13.84 0.89
N LEU A 38 4.26 13.74 -0.37
CA LEU A 38 4.59 14.71 -1.41
C LEU A 38 3.96 16.08 -1.12
N CYS A 39 2.73 16.12 -0.59
CA CYS A 39 2.12 17.37 -0.16
C CYS A 39 2.88 18.03 0.99
N MET A 40 3.27 17.26 2.01
CA MET A 40 4.07 17.75 3.14
C MET A 40 5.42 18.31 2.67
N THR A 41 6.08 17.61 1.74
CA THR A 41 7.34 18.09 1.13
C THR A 41 7.12 19.40 0.37
N SER A 42 6.09 19.47 -0.47
CA SER A 42 5.76 20.66 -1.25
C SER A 42 5.38 21.87 -0.39
N SER A 43 4.79 21.61 0.78
CA SER A 43 4.45 22.64 1.77
C SER A 43 5.64 23.10 2.63
N GLY A 44 6.81 22.48 2.48
CA GLY A 44 8.01 22.77 3.27
C GLY A 44 7.98 22.20 4.69
N MET A 45 6.99 21.35 5.04
CA MET A 45 6.93 20.67 6.34
C MET A 45 8.01 19.58 6.48
N ILE A 46 8.52 19.06 5.36
CA ILE A 46 9.59 18.06 5.30
C ILE A 46 10.60 18.50 4.25
N ASP A 47 11.88 18.51 4.63
CA ASP A 47 12.98 18.72 3.69
C ASP A 47 13.49 17.39 3.13
N LEU A 48 13.31 17.18 1.83
CA LEU A 48 13.78 16.02 1.07
C LEU A 48 14.91 16.38 0.07
N SER A 49 15.59 17.51 0.26
CA SER A 49 16.72 17.91 -0.59
C SER A 49 17.98 17.06 -0.39
N GLY A 50 18.06 16.30 0.71
CA GLY A 50 19.18 15.41 1.00
C GLY A 50 19.29 14.21 0.04
N ALA A 51 20.45 13.53 0.09
CA ALA A 51 20.83 12.45 -0.85
C ALA A 51 19.84 11.27 -0.96
N HIS A 52 18.93 11.10 0.01
CA HIS A 52 17.94 10.04 0.02
C HIS A 52 16.50 10.51 -0.20
N GLY A 53 16.28 11.82 -0.33
CA GLY A 53 14.93 12.39 -0.33
C GLY A 53 14.09 11.99 -1.55
N ALA A 54 14.72 11.89 -2.74
CA ALA A 54 14.06 11.39 -3.95
C ALA A 54 13.50 9.96 -3.74
N ALA A 55 14.25 9.11 -3.04
CA ALA A 55 13.81 7.77 -2.69
C ALA A 55 12.91 7.73 -1.45
N ALA A 56 12.77 8.81 -0.68
CA ALA A 56 11.93 8.84 0.51
C ALA A 56 10.45 9.09 0.18
N ALA A 57 10.17 9.93 -0.84
CA ALA A 57 8.81 10.30 -1.22
C ALA A 57 8.24 9.53 -2.42
N ALA A 58 9.04 8.85 -3.23
CA ALA A 58 8.52 8.22 -4.44
C ALA A 58 7.60 7.03 -4.13
N ASN A 59 6.34 7.07 -4.56
CA ASN A 59 5.35 5.99 -4.32
C ASN A 59 5.85 4.58 -4.68
N ALA A 60 6.56 4.42 -5.80
CA ALA A 60 7.11 3.13 -6.23
C ALA A 60 8.05 2.48 -5.18
N ILE A 61 8.67 3.30 -4.33
CA ILE A 61 9.57 2.85 -3.28
C ILE A 61 8.78 2.13 -2.18
N THR A 62 7.51 2.44 -1.96
CA THR A 62 6.70 1.78 -0.94
C THR A 62 6.62 0.27 -1.16
N SER A 63 6.42 -0.17 -2.41
CA SER A 63 6.52 -1.59 -2.76
C SER A 63 7.98 -2.06 -2.80
N ASN A 64 8.87 -1.29 -3.44
CA ASN A 64 10.21 -1.73 -3.79
C ASN A 64 11.16 -1.87 -2.59
N ARG A 65 11.05 -1.01 -1.56
CA ARG A 65 11.87 -1.12 -0.34
C ARG A 65 11.60 -2.40 0.41
N PHE A 66 10.35 -2.86 0.45
CA PHE A 66 10.00 -4.12 1.09
C PHE A 66 10.64 -5.30 0.34
N SER A 67 10.43 -5.35 -0.98
CA SER A 67 11.02 -6.37 -1.85
C SER A 67 12.55 -6.41 -1.76
N TYR A 68 13.20 -5.25 -1.81
CA TYR A 68 14.65 -5.11 -1.68
C TYR A 68 15.14 -5.62 -0.32
N SER A 69 14.52 -5.16 0.78
CA SER A 69 14.97 -5.46 2.15
C SER A 69 14.83 -6.94 2.53
N LEU A 70 14.01 -7.69 1.81
CA LEU A 70 13.72 -9.11 2.03
C LEU A 70 14.21 -10.00 0.89
N ASN A 71 14.95 -9.46 -0.08
CA ASN A 71 15.48 -10.23 -1.21
C ASN A 71 14.39 -10.95 -2.05
N LEU A 72 13.21 -10.33 -2.16
CA LEU A 72 12.10 -10.83 -2.97
C LEU A 72 12.31 -10.49 -4.45
N LYS A 73 12.03 -11.44 -5.34
CA LYS A 73 12.29 -11.30 -6.79
C LYS A 73 11.04 -11.23 -7.65
N GLY A 74 9.86 -11.38 -7.04
CA GLY A 74 8.60 -11.27 -7.77
C GLY A 74 8.22 -9.84 -8.12
N ALA A 75 7.06 -9.73 -8.77
CA ALA A 75 6.49 -8.45 -9.16
C ALA A 75 6.38 -7.50 -7.96
N SER A 76 6.90 -6.28 -8.10
CA SER A 76 6.89 -5.26 -7.06
C SER A 76 6.20 -4.02 -7.60
N MET A 77 4.95 -3.80 -7.18
CA MET A 77 4.07 -2.79 -7.78
C MET A 77 3.41 -1.94 -6.71
N THR A 78 3.40 -0.62 -6.94
CA THR A 78 2.55 0.31 -6.22
C THR A 78 1.42 0.72 -7.14
N ILE A 79 0.18 0.55 -6.70
CA ILE A 79 -1.03 0.76 -7.52
C ILE A 79 -1.92 1.78 -6.84
N ASP A 80 -2.33 2.78 -7.62
CA ASP A 80 -3.29 3.80 -7.22
C ASP A 80 -4.52 3.74 -8.13
N THR A 81 -5.64 3.32 -7.55
CA THR A 81 -6.98 3.41 -8.12
C THR A 81 -7.94 4.03 -7.10
N ALA A 82 -7.42 5.02 -6.35
CA ALA A 82 -8.09 5.69 -5.24
C ALA A 82 -8.60 4.70 -4.17
N CYS A 83 -9.87 4.81 -3.76
CA CYS A 83 -10.45 3.99 -2.68
C CYS A 83 -10.41 2.47 -2.94
N SER A 84 -10.18 2.05 -4.19
CA SER A 84 -10.14 0.64 -4.58
C SER A 84 -8.73 0.03 -4.62
N SER A 85 -7.67 0.82 -4.39
CA SER A 85 -6.26 0.44 -4.61
C SER A 85 -5.89 -0.93 -4.01
N SER A 86 -6.22 -1.17 -2.74
CA SER A 86 -5.87 -2.43 -2.07
C SER A 86 -6.60 -3.65 -2.64
N LEU A 87 -7.84 -3.49 -3.09
CA LEU A 87 -8.62 -4.56 -3.71
C LEU A 87 -8.11 -4.84 -5.13
N VAL A 88 -7.73 -3.79 -5.87
CA VAL A 88 -7.09 -3.94 -7.18
C VAL A 88 -5.72 -4.62 -7.04
N CYS A 89 -4.91 -4.27 -6.04
CA CYS A 89 -3.68 -5.00 -5.73
C CYS A 89 -3.92 -6.48 -5.49
N THR A 90 -4.98 -6.83 -4.76
CA THR A 90 -5.37 -8.23 -4.53
C THR A 90 -5.73 -8.93 -5.84
N HIS A 91 -6.48 -8.26 -6.70
CA HIS A 91 -6.84 -8.79 -8.02
C HIS A 91 -5.60 -9.02 -8.90
N VAL A 92 -4.73 -8.02 -9.01
CA VAL A 92 -3.49 -8.09 -9.81
C VAL A 92 -2.54 -9.15 -9.26
N SER A 93 -2.36 -9.23 -7.94
CA SER A 93 -1.61 -10.30 -7.26
C SER A 93 -2.09 -11.68 -7.69
N LYS A 94 -3.41 -11.90 -7.69
CA LYS A 94 -4.00 -13.17 -8.12
C LYS A 94 -3.73 -13.49 -9.59
N LEU A 95 -3.76 -12.49 -10.48
CA LEU A 95 -3.40 -12.68 -11.88
C LEU A 95 -1.93 -13.11 -12.03
N HIS A 96 -1.02 -12.44 -11.31
CA HIS A 96 0.40 -12.82 -11.29
C HIS A 96 0.64 -14.23 -10.73
N LEU A 97 -0.02 -14.59 -9.62
CA LEU A 97 0.09 -15.94 -9.03
C LEU A 97 -0.44 -17.05 -9.94
N ARG A 98 -1.34 -16.73 -10.87
CA ARG A 98 -1.93 -17.69 -11.82
C ARG A 98 -1.30 -17.64 -13.20
N SER A 99 -0.37 -16.71 -13.45
CA SER A 99 0.29 -16.58 -14.74
C SER A 99 1.17 -17.80 -15.00
N THR A 100 1.01 -18.39 -16.18
CA THR A 100 1.90 -19.46 -16.69
C THR A 100 3.00 -18.89 -17.60
N VAL A 101 3.06 -17.56 -17.75
CA VAL A 101 4.06 -16.86 -18.54
C VAL A 101 5.06 -16.19 -17.60
N GLY A 102 6.35 -16.47 -17.80
CA GLY A 102 7.44 -15.98 -16.96
C GLY A 102 7.77 -16.92 -15.79
N GLU A 103 8.60 -16.44 -14.86
CA GLU A 103 8.91 -17.19 -13.64
C GLU A 103 7.70 -17.25 -12.71
N GLU A 104 7.35 -18.47 -12.27
CA GLU A 104 6.21 -18.69 -11.39
C GLU A 104 6.44 -18.06 -10.01
N MET A 105 5.47 -17.26 -9.60
CA MET A 105 5.48 -16.58 -8.31
C MET A 105 4.89 -17.52 -7.25
N VAL A 106 5.69 -17.90 -6.25
CA VAL A 106 5.27 -18.86 -5.22
C VAL A 106 4.31 -18.25 -4.20
N ALA A 107 4.38 -16.93 -4.04
CA ALA A 107 3.54 -16.18 -3.12
C ALA A 107 3.48 -14.70 -3.47
N SER A 108 2.56 -13.97 -2.85
CA SER A 108 2.60 -12.52 -2.87
C SER A 108 2.15 -11.93 -1.55
N VAL A 109 2.65 -10.74 -1.26
CA VAL A 109 2.16 -9.88 -0.19
C VAL A 109 1.37 -8.76 -0.83
N VAL A 110 0.15 -8.57 -0.38
CA VAL A 110 -0.69 -7.44 -0.77
C VAL A 110 -0.85 -6.53 0.44
N ASN A 111 -0.54 -5.26 0.28
CA ASN A 111 -0.64 -4.24 1.31
C ASN A 111 -1.62 -3.17 0.88
N GLY A 112 -2.42 -2.65 1.82
CA GLY A 112 -3.20 -1.44 1.65
C GLY A 112 -2.79 -0.42 2.70
N LEU A 113 -2.60 0.84 2.29
CA LEU A 113 -2.36 1.93 3.21
C LEU A 113 -3.13 3.21 2.85
N ASN A 114 -3.55 3.92 3.89
CA ASN A 114 -4.02 5.30 3.83
C ASN A 114 -3.65 5.98 5.15
N LEU A 115 -3.01 7.14 5.07
CA LEU A 115 -2.70 8.01 6.21
C LEU A 115 -3.25 9.42 5.92
N MET A 116 -3.55 10.18 6.95
CA MET A 116 -4.07 11.54 6.91
C MET A 116 -3.06 12.48 7.58
N LEU A 117 -1.93 12.70 6.91
CA LEU A 117 -0.81 13.47 7.46
C LEU A 117 -0.88 14.94 7.09
N TYR A 118 -1.60 15.28 6.01
CA TYR A 118 -1.76 16.64 5.52
C TYR A 118 -3.24 17.02 5.40
N PRO A 119 -3.66 18.23 5.81
CA PRO A 119 -5.07 18.63 5.78
C PRO A 119 -5.64 18.82 4.37
N GLY A 120 -4.80 19.01 3.34
CA GLY A 120 -5.23 19.33 1.98
C GLY A 120 -6.27 18.34 1.40
N PRO A 121 -5.98 17.04 1.35
CA PRO A 121 -6.96 16.04 0.91
C PRO A 121 -8.27 16.03 1.72
N PHE A 122 -8.20 16.31 3.03
CA PHE A 122 -9.40 16.44 3.85
C PHE A 122 -10.25 17.63 3.42
N GLN A 123 -9.62 18.81 3.28
CA GLN A 123 -10.29 20.03 2.79
C GLN A 123 -10.86 19.85 1.38
N GLY A 124 -10.13 19.18 0.49
CA GLY A 124 -10.59 18.85 -0.86
C GLY A 124 -11.84 17.96 -0.84
N CYS A 125 -11.86 16.92 0.00
CA CYS A 125 -13.05 16.08 0.18
C CYS A 125 -14.23 16.83 0.81
N CYS A 126 -13.99 17.76 1.75
CA CYS A 126 -15.03 18.65 2.29
C CYS A 126 -15.61 19.54 1.18
N GLY A 127 -14.76 20.22 0.40
CA GLY A 127 -15.19 21.10 -0.69
C GLY A 127 -15.95 20.36 -1.79
N ALA A 128 -15.69 19.06 -1.97
CA ALA A 128 -16.41 18.20 -2.88
C ALA A 128 -17.72 17.61 -2.30
N GLY A 129 -18.08 17.92 -1.05
CA GLY A 129 -19.28 17.40 -0.39
C GLY A 129 -19.24 15.88 -0.13
N MET A 130 -18.04 15.30 -0.01
CA MET A 130 -17.89 13.84 0.16
C MET A 130 -17.93 13.39 1.62
N LEU A 131 -17.63 14.29 2.57
CA LEU A 131 -17.44 13.95 3.99
C LEU A 131 -18.70 14.23 4.80
N SER A 132 -19.01 13.33 5.73
CA SER A 132 -20.09 13.52 6.70
C SER A 132 -19.75 14.62 7.70
N HIS A 133 -20.72 15.47 8.05
CA HIS A 133 -20.56 16.52 9.07
C HIS A 133 -20.39 15.94 10.47
N GLU A 134 -20.97 14.77 10.71
CA GLU A 134 -20.89 14.05 11.98
C GLU A 134 -19.61 13.20 12.10
N GLY A 135 -18.76 13.19 11.07
CA GLY A 135 -17.52 12.42 11.06
C GLY A 135 -17.75 10.90 11.11
N ARG A 136 -18.92 10.42 10.68
CA ARG A 136 -19.28 8.99 10.69
C ARG A 136 -19.93 8.57 9.37
N SER A 137 -19.56 7.40 8.87
CA SER A 137 -20.25 6.77 7.75
C SER A 137 -21.56 6.11 8.23
N PHE A 138 -22.71 6.67 7.86
CA PHE A 138 -24.02 6.10 8.16
C PHE A 138 -24.47 5.13 7.06
N THR A 139 -23.80 3.99 6.94
CA THR A 139 -24.02 3.02 5.85
C THR A 139 -25.50 2.62 5.76
N PHE A 140 -26.11 2.88 4.59
CA PHE A 140 -27.52 2.58 4.26
C PHE A 140 -28.57 3.31 5.11
N ASN A 141 -28.18 4.32 5.91
CA ASN A 141 -29.13 5.13 6.67
C ASN A 141 -29.73 6.24 5.78
N ALA A 142 -31.00 6.59 6.00
CA ALA A 142 -31.66 7.72 5.34
C ALA A 142 -31.01 9.08 5.65
N SER A 143 -30.30 9.22 6.77
CA SER A 143 -29.58 10.43 7.16
C SER A 143 -28.12 10.48 6.67
N ALA A 144 -27.69 9.57 5.78
CA ALA A 144 -26.33 9.55 5.28
C ALA A 144 -26.02 10.79 4.42
N ASP A 145 -24.99 11.55 4.83
CA ASP A 145 -24.58 12.81 4.21
C ASP A 145 -23.14 12.79 3.67
N GLY A 146 -22.46 11.65 3.77
CA GLY A 146 -21.08 11.46 3.31
C GLY A 146 -20.40 10.29 4.02
N TYR A 147 -19.10 10.12 3.80
CA TYR A 147 -18.29 9.12 4.51
C TYR A 147 -17.34 9.77 5.51
N ALA A 148 -16.90 9.00 6.50
CA ALA A 148 -15.81 9.37 7.39
C ALA A 148 -14.47 8.82 6.86
N ARG A 149 -13.47 9.68 6.72
CA ARG A 149 -12.11 9.22 6.37
C ARG A 149 -11.52 8.43 7.55
N GLY A 150 -10.77 7.38 7.24
CA GLY A 150 -10.07 6.55 8.23
C GLY A 150 -8.67 6.21 7.75
N GLU A 151 -7.78 5.88 8.68
CA GLU A 151 -6.41 5.45 8.40
C GLU A 151 -6.28 3.94 8.50
N LEU A 152 -5.33 3.37 7.77
CA LEU A 152 -5.02 1.95 7.81
C LEU A 152 -3.61 1.70 7.29
N SER A 153 -2.92 0.71 7.88
CA SER A 153 -1.87 -0.04 7.18
C SER A 153 -2.08 -1.52 7.47
N GLY A 154 -2.47 -2.29 6.45
CA GLY A 154 -2.77 -3.72 6.59
C GLY A 154 -2.18 -4.52 5.45
N ALA A 155 -1.83 -5.79 5.69
CA ALA A 155 -1.26 -6.66 4.68
C ALA A 155 -1.79 -8.09 4.78
N LEU A 156 -1.81 -8.77 3.64
CA LEU A 156 -2.17 -10.18 3.50
C LEU A 156 -1.11 -10.91 2.67
N CYS A 157 -0.82 -12.16 3.01
CA CYS A 157 0.02 -13.04 2.21
C CYS A 157 -0.83 -14.11 1.52
N PHE A 158 -0.65 -14.26 0.21
CA PHE A 158 -1.29 -15.28 -0.62
C PHE A 158 -0.24 -16.26 -1.12
N LYS A 159 -0.52 -17.57 -0.99
CA LYS A 159 0.37 -18.66 -1.43
C LYS A 159 -0.33 -19.50 -2.50
N VAL A 160 0.44 -20.02 -3.45
CA VAL A 160 -0.03 -21.11 -4.31
C VAL A 160 -0.06 -22.39 -3.46
N LYS A 161 -1.11 -23.20 -3.62
CA LYS A 161 -1.22 -24.51 -2.96
C LYS A 161 -0.39 -25.56 -3.67
#